data_AF-A0A1Y4TFG5-F1
#
_entry.id   AF-A0A1Y4TFG5-F1
#
_cell.length_a   1.000
_cell.length_b   1.000
_cell.length_c   1.000
_cell.angle_alpha   90.00
_cell.angle_beta   90.00
_cell.angle_gamma   90.00
#
_symmetry.space_group_name_H-M   'P 1'
#
loop_
_entity.id
_entity.type
_entity.pdbx_description
1 polymer ?
#
loop_
_entity_poly.entity_id
_entity_poly.type
_entity_poly.pdbx_seq_one_letter_code
_entity_poly.pdbx_strand_id
1 'polypeptide(L)'
;MKKDYEVYRDTGVLGGYHPEMAILQEQRGGEVMTTFRDTNYQQREDHLESQREMLIRGKVFHVTSIFPNQAVATPTDKLLSLIDAEFADQGHSA
;
A
#
# COMPACT_ATOMS: atom_id res chain seq x y z
N MET A 1 7.65 -12.58 18.48
CA MET A 1 7.92 -11.54 17.46
C MET A 1 6.80 -10.51 17.54
N LYS A 2 7.09 -9.20 17.43
CA LYS A 2 6.02 -8.18 17.38
C LYS A 2 5.20 -8.35 16.10
N LYS A 3 3.89 -8.10 16.16
CA LYS A 3 3.01 -8.10 14.99
C LYS A 3 3.23 -6.81 14.18
N ASP A 4 3.00 -6.85 12.88
CA ASP A 4 3.25 -5.72 11.98
C ASP A 4 2.54 -4.43 12.42
N TYR A 5 1.29 -4.52 12.90
CA TYR A 5 0.56 -3.35 13.41
C TYR A 5 1.24 -2.71 14.64
N GLU A 6 1.94 -3.48 15.47
CA GLU A 6 2.67 -2.98 16.63
C GLU A 6 3.94 -2.26 16.18
N VAL A 7 4.61 -2.76 15.13
CA VAL A 7 5.74 -2.09 14.49
C VAL A 7 5.30 -0.77 13.86
N TYR A 8 4.17 -0.74 13.14
CA TYR A 8 3.64 0.49 12.53
C TYR A 8 3.18 1.53 13.56
N ARG A 9 2.58 1.09 14.67
CA ARG A 9 2.25 1.97 15.81
C ARG A 9 3.51 2.55 16.44
N ASP A 10 4.48 1.72 16.76
CA ASP A 10 5.69 2.12 17.48
C ASP A 10 6.64 2.97 16.60
N THR A 11 6.58 2.80 15.27
CA THR A 11 7.28 3.66 14.32
C THR A 11 6.57 5.00 14.09
N GLY A 12 5.30 5.13 14.49
CA GLY A 12 4.48 6.31 14.19
C GLY A 12 4.06 6.37 12.72
N VAL A 13 4.08 5.23 12.03
CA VAL A 13 3.64 5.10 10.63
C VAL A 13 2.10 4.96 10.55
N LEU A 14 1.44 4.56 11.64
CA LEU A 14 0.00 4.80 11.85
C LEU A 14 -0.24 6.32 11.94
N GLY A 15 -0.48 6.94 10.79
CA GLY A 15 -0.54 8.40 10.62
C GLY A 15 0.15 8.90 9.35
N GLY A 16 0.76 8.00 8.57
CA GLY A 16 1.37 8.37 7.29
C GLY A 16 0.36 8.83 6.24
N TYR A 17 -0.89 8.36 6.31
CA TYR A 17 -1.99 8.89 5.52
C TYR A 17 -2.76 9.91 6.37
N HIS A 18 -3.12 11.02 5.74
CA HIS A 18 -4.09 11.98 6.27
C HIS A 18 -5.48 11.53 5.77
N PRO A 19 -6.17 10.58 6.44
CA PRO A 19 -7.45 10.06 5.96
C PRO A 19 -8.51 11.15 5.80
N GLU A 20 -8.41 12.25 6.55
CA GLU A 20 -9.23 13.45 6.41
C GLU A 20 -9.06 14.17 5.05
N MET A 21 -7.96 13.88 4.35
CA MET A 21 -7.64 14.40 3.01
C MET A 21 -8.02 13.43 1.88
N ALA A 22 -8.60 12.27 2.21
CA ALA A 22 -9.07 11.31 1.23
C ALA A 22 -10.31 11.85 0.50
N ILE A 23 -10.33 11.69 -0.82
CA ILE A 23 -11.46 12.01 -1.69
C ILE A 23 -11.74 10.81 -2.59
N LEU A 24 -13.01 10.58 -2.89
CA LEU A 24 -13.42 9.59 -3.88
C LEU A 24 -13.53 10.30 -5.24
N GLN A 25 -12.76 9.83 -6.21
CA GLN A 25 -12.76 10.38 -7.56
C GLN A 25 -13.24 9.31 -8.54
N GLU A 26 -14.35 9.59 -9.21
CA GLU A 26 -14.84 8.78 -10.31
C GLU A 26 -13.92 8.93 -11.53
N GLN A 27 -13.47 7.80 -12.05
CA GLN A 27 -12.60 7.67 -13.22
C GLN A 27 -13.42 7.50 -14.48
N ARG A 28 -12.78 7.69 -15.64
CA ARG A 28 -13.40 7.39 -16.94
C ARG A 28 -13.69 5.90 -17.02
N GLY A 29 -14.97 5.52 -16.97
CA GLY A 29 -15.42 4.13 -16.95
C GLY A 29 -16.23 3.74 -15.72
N GLY A 30 -16.47 4.68 -14.79
CA GLY A 30 -17.32 4.46 -13.61
C GLY A 30 -16.61 3.79 -12.43
N GLU A 31 -15.31 3.51 -12.56
CA GLU A 31 -14.47 3.11 -11.44
C GLU A 31 -14.30 4.27 -10.45
N VAL A 32 -14.36 3.99 -9.15
CA VAL A 32 -14.14 5.00 -8.12
C VAL A 32 -12.79 4.75 -7.47
N MET A 33 -11.89 5.72 -7.60
CA MET A 33 -10.56 5.67 -6.99
C MET A 33 -10.51 6.58 -5.76
N THR A 34 -9.97 6.06 -4.66
CA THR A 34 -9.62 6.89 -3.50
C THR A 34 -8.32 7.61 -3.77
N THR A 35 -8.35 8.94 -3.83
CA THR A 35 -7.15 9.79 -3.92
C THR A 35 -7.01 10.61 -2.65
N PHE A 36 -5.84 11.20 -2.43
CA PHE A 36 -5.55 12.02 -1.26
C PHE A 36 -5.04 13.38 -1.72
N ARG A 37 -5.58 14.47 -1.15
CA ARG A 37 -5.26 15.84 -1.57
C ARG A 37 -3.81 16.25 -1.35
N ASP A 38 -3.13 15.58 -0.44
CA ASP A 38 -1.71 15.75 -0.13
C ASP A 38 -0.79 14.94 -1.07
N THR A 39 -1.37 14.23 -2.05
CA THR A 39 -0.66 13.30 -2.91
C THR A 39 -0.81 13.70 -4.37
N ASN A 40 0.32 13.79 -5.08
CA ASN A 40 0.38 14.01 -6.52
C ASN A 40 0.45 12.67 -7.24
N TYR A 41 -0.53 12.40 -8.10
CA TYR A 41 -0.61 11.20 -8.92
C TYR A 41 -0.25 11.53 -10.37
N GLN A 42 0.71 10.81 -10.95
CA GLN A 42 1.10 10.97 -12.35
C GLN A 42 1.02 9.63 -13.08
N GLN A 43 0.10 9.52 -14.02
CA GLN A 43 -0.02 8.38 -14.89
C GLN A 43 1.11 8.38 -15.93
N ARG A 44 1.92 7.34 -15.95
CA ARG A 44 2.90 7.02 -16.99
C ARG A 44 2.37 5.89 -17.87
N GLU A 45 3.11 5.56 -18.92
CA GLU A 45 2.73 4.54 -19.90
C GLU A 45 2.56 3.15 -19.26
N ASP A 46 3.45 2.75 -18.36
CA ASP A 46 3.52 1.42 -17.74
C ASP A 46 3.24 1.41 -16.23
N HIS A 47 3.25 2.58 -15.58
CA HIS A 47 3.02 2.71 -14.15
C HIS A 47 2.33 4.02 -13.74
N LEU A 48 1.87 4.04 -12.50
CA LEU A 48 1.37 5.20 -11.78
C LEU A 48 2.43 5.64 -10.76
N GLU A 49 2.91 6.88 -10.88
CA GLU A 49 3.73 7.51 -9.86
C GLU A 49 2.82 8.21 -8.83
N SER A 50 3.13 8.05 -7.55
CA SER A 50 2.46 8.71 -6.43
C SER A 50 3.50 9.41 -5.57
N GLN A 51 3.45 10.73 -5.48
CA GLN A 51 4.36 11.55 -4.68
C GLN A 51 3.61 12.19 -3.52
N ARG A 52 4.12 12.07 -2.30
CA ARG A 52 3.52 12.71 -1.12
C ARG A 52 4.52 13.02 -0.02
N GLU A 53 4.16 13.97 0.81
CA GLU A 53 4.87 14.26 2.06
C GLU A 53 4.27 13.42 3.19
N MET A 54 5.13 12.77 3.98
CA MET A 54 4.73 11.99 5.15
C MET A 54 5.40 12.54 6.40
N LEU A 55 4.61 12.90 7.41
CA LEU A 55 5.11 13.30 8.72
C LEU A 55 5.35 12.06 9.58
N ILE A 56 6.61 11.67 9.76
CA ILE A 56 6.99 10.50 10.56
C ILE A 56 7.88 10.98 11.69
N ARG A 57 7.43 10.80 12.94
CA ARG A 57 8.17 11.20 14.16
C ARG A 57 8.65 12.67 14.12
N GLY A 58 7.79 13.57 13.65
CA GLY A 58 8.07 15.01 13.59
C GLY A 58 9.00 15.45 12.46
N LYS A 59 9.35 14.54 11.53
CA LYS A 59 10.13 14.85 10.33
C LYS A 59 9.31 14.63 9.08
N VAL A 60 9.48 15.50 8.09
CA VAL A 60 8.84 15.39 6.78
C VAL A 60 9.70 14.52 5.86
N PHE A 61 9.08 13.48 5.29
CA PHE A 61 9.68 12.60 4.29
C PHE A 61 8.94 12.79 2.97
N HIS A 62 9.68 13.01 1.88
CA HIS A 62 9.12 13.02 0.55
C HIS A 62 9.19 11.61 -0.01
N VAL A 63 8.03 10.99 -0.24
CA VAL A 63 7.92 9.60 -0.66
C VAL A 63 7.36 9.56 -2.07
N THR A 64 8.09 8.92 -2.97
CA THR A 64 7.66 8.61 -4.33
C THR A 64 7.46 7.11 -4.44
N SER A 65 6.22 6.69 -4.66
CA SER A 65 5.83 5.30 -4.91
C SER A 65 5.57 5.09 -6.40
N ILE A 66 5.92 3.91 -6.89
CA ILE A 66 5.65 3.47 -8.27
C ILE A 66 4.75 2.25 -8.21
N PHE A 67 3.56 2.35 -8.80
CA PHE A 67 2.60 1.27 -8.89
C PHE A 67 2.47 0.82 -10.33
N PRO A 68 2.65 -0.48 -10.67
CA PRO A 68 2.44 -0.94 -12.03
C PRO A 68 0.97 -0.75 -12.45
N ASN A 69 0.72 -0.39 -13.71
CA ASN A 69 -0.64 -0.17 -14.22
C ASN A 69 -1.50 -1.43 -14.20
N GLN A 70 -0.86 -2.59 -14.29
CA GLN A 70 -1.51 -3.88 -14.09
C GLN A 70 -1.05 -4.49 -12.77
N ALA A 71 -2.01 -4.78 -11.90
CA ALA A 71 -1.75 -5.56 -10.70
C ALA A 71 -1.33 -6.98 -11.12
N VAL A 72 -0.11 -7.37 -10.76
CA VAL A 72 0.40 -8.73 -11.01
C VAL A 72 -0.17 -9.73 -10.00
N ALA A 73 -0.55 -9.25 -8.81
CA ALA A 73 -1.18 -10.02 -7.74
C ALA A 73 -1.90 -9.08 -6.78
N THR A 74 -3.08 -9.45 -6.30
CA THR A 74 -3.77 -8.74 -5.22
C THR A 74 -3.06 -9.00 -3.87
N PRO A 75 -3.29 -8.15 -2.84
CA PRO A 75 -2.81 -8.46 -1.49
C PRO A 75 -3.28 -9.83 -0.98
N THR A 76 -4.49 -10.24 -1.36
CA THR A 76 -5.02 -11.57 -1.04
C THR A 76 -4.24 -12.68 -1.73
N ASP A 77 -3.94 -12.54 -3.03
CA ASP A 77 -3.14 -13.53 -3.77
C ASP A 77 -1.75 -13.71 -3.14
N LYS A 78 -1.13 -12.61 -2.72
CA LYS A 78 0.16 -12.65 -2.01
C LYS A 78 0.03 -13.32 -0.63
N LEU A 79 -1.02 -13.02 0.12
CA LEU A 79 -1.26 -13.64 1.42
C LEU A 79 -1.47 -15.15 1.29
N LEU A 80 -2.30 -15.59 0.35
CA LEU A 80 -2.53 -17.01 0.08
C LEU A 80 -1.23 -17.71 -0.34
N SER A 81 -0.43 -17.08 -1.21
CA SER A 81 0.88 -17.62 -1.60
C SER A 81 1.84 -17.81 -0.42
N LEU A 82 1.81 -16.90 0.57
CA LEU A 82 2.62 -17.04 1.78
C LEU A 82 2.12 -18.18 2.68
N ILE A 83 0.80 -18.33 2.80
CA ILE A 83 0.18 -19.43 3.55
C ILE A 83 0.56 -20.77 2.91
N ASP A 84 0.41 -20.90 1.59
CA ASP A 84 0.75 -22.12 0.85
C ASP A 84 2.23 -22.48 0.98
N ALA A 85 3.13 -21.49 0.94
CA ALA A 85 4.56 -21.70 1.14
C ALA A 85 4.90 -22.22 2.54
N GLU A 86 4.24 -21.70 3.58
CA GLU A 86 4.44 -22.15 4.96
C GLU A 86 3.97 -23.60 5.17
N PHE A 87 2.89 -24.01 4.51
CA PHE A 87 2.39 -25.39 4.57
C PHE A 87 3.12 -26.35 3.64
N ALA A 88 3.76 -25.88 2.57
CA ALA A 88 4.59 -26.71 1.70
C ALA A 88 5.84 -27.24 2.41
N ASP A 89 6.41 -26.48 3.35
CA ASP A 89 7.56 -26.88 4.17
C ASP A 89 7.18 -27.86 5.30
N GLN A 90 5.89 -27.99 5.61
CA GLN A 90 5.36 -28.94 6.60
C GLN A 90 4.87 -30.21 5.92
N GLY A 91 5.73 -30.84 5.10
CA GLY A 91 5.46 -32.15 4.53
C GLY A 91 5.09 -33.16 5.63
N HIS A 92 3.81 -33.45 5.77
CA HIS A 92 3.31 -34.49 6.65
C HIS A 92 3.88 -35.82 6.18
N SER A 93 4.91 -36.33 6.87
CA SER A 93 5.23 -37.75 6.81
C SER A 93 4.04 -38.50 7.39
N ALA A 94 3.33 -39.21 6.51
CA ALA A 94 2.29 -40.17 6.88
C ALA A 94 2.89 -41.34 7.66
#